data_AF-A0A0F8VNY5-F1
#
_entry.id   AF-A0A0F8VNY5-F1
#
_cell.length_a   1.000
_cell.length_b   1.000
_cell.length_c   1.000
_cell.angle_alpha   90.00
_cell.angle_beta   90.00
_cell.angle_gamma   90.00
#
_symmetry.space_group_name_H-M   'P 1'
#
loop_
_entity.id
_entity.type
_entity.pdbx_description
1 polymer ?
#
loop_
_entity_poly.entity_id
_entity_poly.type
_entity_poly.pdbx_seq_one_letter_code
_entity_poly.pdbx_strand_id
1 'polypeptide(L)' 'MAALKCEKCGNEMKLPMCCGQPMHKEGDKLFCHKGDQCGCGNDKGKQIPEHCSQPMNVV' A
#
# COMPACT_ATOMS: atom_id res chain seq x y z
N MET A 1 6.95 -6.45 8.55
CA MET A 1 5.55 -6.00 8.53
C MET A 1 5.52 -4.87 7.53
N ALA A 2 4.78 -4.96 6.43
CA ALA A 2 4.76 -3.88 5.45
C ALA A 2 4.10 -2.65 6.08
N ALA A 3 4.84 -1.55 6.20
CA ALA A 3 4.35 -0.28 6.74
C ALA A 3 4.60 0.84 5.72
N LEU A 4 3.77 1.87 5.74
CA LEU A 4 3.93 3.09 4.98
C LEU A 4 4.68 4.09 5.86
N LYS A 5 5.86 4.50 5.45
CA LYS A 5 6.63 5.55 6.12
C LYS A 5 6.61 6.83 5.28
N CYS A 6 6.23 7.93 5.89
CA CYS A 6 6.39 9.24 5.27
C CYS A 6 7.85 9.65 5.34
N GLU A 7 8.48 9.93 4.21
CA GLU A 7 9.89 10.37 4.17
C GLU A 7 10.09 11.76 4.80
N LYS A 8 9.07 12.63 4.81
CA LYS A 8 9.20 14.01 5.29
C LYS A 8 9.19 14.13 6.82
N CYS A 9 8.26 13.44 7.48
CA CYS A 9 8.06 13.53 8.93
C CYS A 9 8.45 12.24 9.66
N GLY A 10 8.76 11.16 8.94
CA GLY A 10 9.08 9.85 9.50
C GLY A 10 7.87 9.07 10.01
N ASN A 11 6.64 9.59 9.83
CA ASN A 11 5.43 8.97 10.36
C ASN A 11 5.17 7.61 9.71
N GLU A 12 4.88 6.61 10.53
CA GLU A 12 4.65 5.23 10.11
C GLU A 12 3.17 4.89 10.22
N MET A 13 2.60 4.41 9.12
CA MET A 13 1.23 3.95 9.00
C MET A 13 1.24 2.48 8.60
N LYS A 14 0.29 1.68 9.07
CA LYS A 14 0.21 0.27 8.66
C LYS A 14 -0.31 0.17 7.22
N LEU A 15 0.24 -0.74 6.41
CA LEU A 15 -0.35 -0.99 5.09
C LEU A 15 -1.79 -1.49 5.22
N PRO A 16 -2.67 -1.08 4.30
CA PRO A 16 -3.98 -1.69 4.19
C PRO A 16 -3.86 -3.19 3.97
N MET A 17 -4.66 -3.94 4.72
CA MET A 17 -4.78 -5.39 4.58
C MET A 17 -5.89 -5.71 3.59
N CYS A 18 -5.62 -6.63 2.68
CA CYS A 18 -6.57 -7.12 1.71
C CYS A 18 -6.47 -8.64 1.62
N CYS A 19 -7.61 -9.34 1.62
CA CYS A 19 -7.64 -10.80 1.59
C CYS A 19 -6.85 -11.47 2.77
N GLY A 20 -6.77 -10.80 3.94
CA GLY A 20 -6.12 -11.32 5.15
C GLY A 20 -4.59 -11.10 5.24
N GLN A 21 -3.99 -10.48 4.23
CA GLN A 21 -2.57 -10.14 4.19
C GLN A 21 -2.37 -8.64 3.89
N PRO A 22 -1.26 -8.03 4.33
CA PRO A 22 -0.93 -6.66 3.90
C PRO A 22 -0.80 -6.62 2.38
N MET A 23 -1.23 -5.53 1.73
CA MET A 23 -0.98 -5.36 0.30
C MET A 23 0.54 -5.26 0.02
N HIS A 24 0.99 -5.54 -1.21
CA HIS A 24 2.38 -5.30 -1.62
C HIS A 24 2.46 -4.07 -2.51
N LYS A 25 3.58 -3.34 -2.47
CA LYS A 25 3.83 -2.21 -3.36
C LYS A 25 4.46 -2.71 -4.65
N GLU A 26 3.92 -2.26 -5.78
CA GLU A 26 4.53 -2.45 -7.08
C GLU A 26 4.45 -1.12 -7.85
N GLY A 27 5.61 -0.51 -8.10
CA GLY A 27 5.69 0.88 -8.57
C GLY A 27 5.05 1.86 -7.58
N ASP A 28 4.13 2.69 -8.07
CA ASP A 28 3.42 3.73 -7.28
C ASP A 28 2.05 3.26 -6.76
N LYS A 29 1.79 1.95 -6.77
CA LYS A 29 0.50 1.37 -6.38
C LYS A 29 0.66 0.21 -5.40
N LEU A 30 -0.40 -0.03 -4.64
CA LEU A 30 -0.58 -1.15 -3.73
C LEU A 30 -1.44 -2.21 -4.41
N PHE A 31 -0.94 -3.43 -4.49
CA PHE A 31 -1.61 -4.58 -5.06
C PHE A 31 -1.92 -5.60 -3.98
N CYS A 32 -3.04 -6.31 -4.13
CA CYS A 32 -3.30 -7.45 -3.26
C CYS A 32 -2.28 -8.56 -3.56
N HIS A 33 -1.80 -9.28 -2.54
CA HIS A 33 -0.96 -10.46 -2.75
C HIS A 33 -1.62 -11.54 -3.62
N LYS A 34 -2.97 -11.62 -3.60
CA LYS A 34 -3.74 -12.51 -4.47
C LYS A 34 -3.94 -11.96 -5.89
N GLY A 35 -3.55 -10.71 -6.17
CA GLY A 35 -3.76 -10.06 -7.47
C GLY A 35 -5.21 -10.16 -7.94
N ASP A 36 -5.39 -10.62 -9.18
CA ASP A 36 -6.69 -10.89 -9.81
C ASP A 36 -7.57 -11.85 -9.01
N GLN A 37 -6.97 -12.80 -8.27
CA GLN A 37 -7.70 -13.79 -7.47
C GLN A 37 -8.36 -13.21 -6.20
N CYS A 38 -8.08 -11.96 -5.82
CA CYS A 38 -8.75 -11.36 -4.65
C CYS A 38 -10.18 -10.89 -5.00
N GLY A 39 -10.47 -10.57 -6.26
CA GLY A 39 -11.79 -10.11 -6.71
C GLY A 39 -12.25 -8.75 -6.16
N CYS A 40 -11.45 -8.10 -5.31
CA CYS A 40 -11.79 -6.81 -4.69
C CYS A 40 -11.53 -5.59 -5.58
N GLY A 41 -11.16 -5.77 -6.85
CA GLY A 41 -10.77 -4.65 -7.74
C GLY A 41 -9.39 -4.05 -7.42
N ASN A 42 -8.62 -4.70 -6.54
CA ASN A 42 -7.24 -4.32 -6.20
C ASN A 42 -6.21 -4.97 -7.14
N ASP A 43 -6.67 -5.64 -8.20
CA ASP A 43 -5.87 -6.17 -9.31
C ASP A 43 -5.26 -5.03 -10.15
N LYS A 44 -5.93 -3.88 -10.24
CA LYS A 44 -5.43 -2.68 -10.97
C LYS A 44 -4.49 -1.79 -10.16
N GLY A 45 -4.24 -2.20 -8.91
CA GLY A 45 -3.47 -1.45 -7.92
C GLY A 45 -4.24 -0.25 -7.37
N LYS A 46 -4.22 -0.09 -6.04
CA LYS A 46 -4.68 1.11 -5.35
C LYS A 46 -3.56 2.15 -5.28
N GLN A 47 -3.90 3.43 -5.33
CA GLN A 47 -2.91 4.47 -5.03
C GLN A 47 -2.40 4.35 -3.60
N ILE A 48 -1.12 4.63 -3.42
CA ILE A 48 -0.51 4.71 -2.10
C ILE A 48 -1.07 5.95 -1.38
N PRO A 49 -1.47 5.84 -0.10
CA PRO A 49 -1.89 6.99 0.68
C PRO A 49 -0.84 8.11 0.66
N GLU A 50 -1.32 9.33 0.47
CA GLU A 50 -0.48 10.52 0.52
C GLU A 50 -0.47 11.09 1.94
N HIS A 51 0.72 11.46 2.40
CA HIS A 51 0.91 12.15 3.68
C HIS A 51 1.92 13.28 3.49
N CYS A 52 1.66 14.44 4.10
CA CYS A 52 2.47 15.65 3.91
C CYS A 52 2.62 16.09 2.43
N SER A 53 1.57 15.88 1.62
CA SER A 53 1.52 16.20 0.17
C SER A 53 2.49 15.39 -0.69
N GLN A 54 2.86 14.19 -0.25
CA GLN A 54 3.67 13.24 -1.00
C GLN A 54 3.18 11.81 -0.73
N PRO A 55 3.29 10.89 -1.70
CA PRO A 55 2.97 9.48 -1.47
C PRO A 55 3.88 8.92 -0.38
N MET A 56 3.32 8.18 0.56
CA MET A 56 4.11 7.49 1.58
C MET A 56 4.91 6.35 0.93
N ASN A 57 6.04 5.96 1.53
CA ASN A 57 6.89 4.90 1.00
C ASN A 57 6.68 3.59 1.76
N VAL A 58 6.65 2.45 1.07
CA VAL A 58 6.50 1.16 1.75
C VAL A 58 7.86 0.70 2.28
N VAL A 59 7.92 0.43 3.59
CA VAL A 59 9.08 -0.05 4.37
C VAL A 59 8.81 -1.39 5.02
#